data_AF-A0A1U8CXQ0-F1
#
_entry.id   AF-A0A1U8CXQ0-F1
#
_cell.length_a   1.000
_cell.length_b   1.000
_cell.length_c   1.000
_cell.angle_alpha   90.00
_cell.angle_beta   90.00
_cell.angle_gamma   90.00
#
_symmetry.space_group_name_H-M   'P 1'
#
loop_
_entity.id
_entity.type
_entity.pdbx_description
1 polymer ?
#
loop_
_entity_poly.entity_id
_entity_poly.type
_entity_poly.pdbx_seq_one_letter_code
_entity_poly.pdbx_strand_id
1 'polypeptide(L)'
;MGLWTYLARAALLLVFLGACTVRSDTPANCTYPDLLGTWVFQVGPRRPRSDLNCSVLEPTKEKAVVTVHLKKLDTAYDEFGNSGHFTLIYNQGFEIVLNDYKWFAFFKDVTDFISQLFMQLGTVGIYDLTHLRNKLVIK
;
A
#
# COMPACT_ATOMS: atom_id res chain seq x y z
N MET A 1 -28.03 -16.49 42.51
CA MET A 1 -27.40 -15.55 41.55
C MET A 1 -28.38 -15.35 40.41
N GLY A 2 -28.94 -14.15 40.27
CA GLY A 2 -30.17 -13.93 39.48
C GLY A 2 -29.92 -13.82 37.97
N LEU A 3 -30.95 -14.18 37.18
CA LEU A 3 -31.01 -14.03 35.72
C LEU A 3 -30.55 -12.65 35.23
N TRP A 4 -30.82 -11.60 36.03
CA TRP A 4 -30.39 -10.21 35.78
C TRP A 4 -28.86 -10.04 35.71
N THR A 5 -28.11 -10.76 36.55
CA THR A 5 -26.64 -10.70 36.55
C THR A 5 -26.04 -11.40 35.33
N TYR A 6 -26.70 -12.42 34.80
CA TYR A 6 -26.27 -13.10 33.57
C TYR A 6 -26.59 -12.27 32.33
N LEU A 7 -27.75 -11.62 32.28
CA LEU A 7 -28.12 -10.70 31.20
C LEU A 7 -27.22 -9.47 31.15
N ALA A 8 -26.89 -8.89 32.30
CA ALA A 8 -25.95 -7.76 32.38
C ALA A 8 -24.54 -8.14 31.91
N ARG A 9 -24.05 -9.34 32.28
CA ARG A 9 -22.75 -9.85 31.82
C ARG A 9 -22.76 -10.17 30.33
N ALA A 10 -23.84 -10.73 29.79
CA ALA A 10 -23.98 -11.01 28.36
C ALA A 10 -24.05 -9.72 27.54
N ALA A 11 -24.78 -8.71 28.00
CA ALA A 11 -24.84 -7.39 27.36
C ALA A 11 -23.46 -6.70 27.36
N LEU A 12 -22.74 -6.78 28.48
CA LEU A 12 -21.38 -6.25 28.58
C LEU A 12 -20.43 -6.94 27.59
N LEU A 13 -20.49 -8.27 27.48
CA LEU A 13 -19.69 -9.04 26.51
C LEU A 13 -20.04 -8.65 25.06
N LEU A 14 -21.32 -8.48 24.73
CA LEU A 14 -21.77 -8.03 23.41
C LEU A 14 -21.23 -6.63 23.04
N VAL A 15 -21.18 -5.71 24.01
CA VAL A 15 -20.59 -4.37 23.81
C VAL A 15 -19.07 -4.46 23.57
N PHE A 16 -18.37 -5.33 24.30
CA PHE A 16 -16.94 -5.55 24.07
C PHE A 16 -16.64 -6.24 22.73
N LEU A 17 -17.50 -7.14 22.25
CA LEU A 17 -17.35 -7.74 20.91
C LEU A 17 -17.65 -6.76 19.77
N GLY A 18 -18.57 -5.80 19.97
CA GLY A 18 -18.97 -4.83 18.95
C GLY A 18 -18.00 -3.66 18.72
N ALA A 19 -17.02 -3.46 19.62
CA ALA A 19 -16.10 -2.32 19.55
C ALA A 19 -14.89 -2.52 18.60
N CYS A 20 -14.74 -3.71 18.01
CA CYS A 20 -13.66 -3.98 17.07
C CYS A 20 -14.01 -3.43 15.67
N THR A 21 -13.61 -2.19 15.39
CA THR A 21 -13.59 -1.68 14.01
C THR A 21 -12.40 -2.31 13.29
N VAL A 22 -12.64 -3.41 12.57
CA VAL A 22 -11.62 -3.98 11.69
C VAL A 22 -11.66 -3.21 10.36
N ARG A 23 -10.68 -2.34 10.14
CA ARG A 23 -10.44 -1.77 8.82
C ARG A 23 -9.55 -2.73 8.05
N SER A 24 -10.18 -3.58 7.25
CA SER A 24 -9.45 -4.56 6.41
C SER A 24 -8.85 -3.94 5.16
N ASP A 25 -9.41 -2.82 4.70
CA ASP A 25 -9.00 -2.16 3.46
C ASP A 25 -8.18 -0.89 3.72
N THR A 26 -7.20 -0.65 2.85
CA THR A 26 -6.55 0.66 2.78
C THR A 26 -7.55 1.66 2.18
N PRO A 27 -7.51 2.95 2.54
CA PRO A 27 -8.45 3.93 1.97
C PRO A 27 -8.08 4.37 0.54
N ALA A 28 -7.04 3.76 -0.05
CA ALA A 28 -6.67 3.97 -1.44
C ALA A 28 -7.75 3.43 -2.39
N ASN A 29 -7.99 4.17 -3.48
CA ASN A 29 -8.93 3.78 -4.54
C ASN A 29 -8.33 4.07 -5.91
N CYS A 30 -7.17 3.46 -6.20
CA CYS A 30 -6.43 3.68 -7.44
C CYS A 30 -6.94 2.78 -8.56
N THR A 31 -6.83 3.23 -9.81
CA THR A 31 -7.28 2.48 -10.99
C THR A 31 -6.10 1.90 -11.78
N TYR A 32 -6.39 0.95 -12.68
CA TYR A 32 -5.36 0.34 -13.53
C TYR A 32 -4.56 1.36 -14.38
N PRO A 33 -5.18 2.37 -15.02
CA PRO A 33 -4.42 3.41 -15.70
C PRO A 33 -3.47 4.19 -14.77
N ASP A 34 -3.81 4.34 -13.48
CA ASP A 34 -2.92 5.00 -12.51
C ASP A 34 -1.65 4.19 -12.21
N LEU A 35 -1.68 2.87 -12.43
CA LEU A 35 -0.53 1.98 -12.25
C LEU A 35 0.45 2.02 -13.43
N LEU A 36 -0.02 2.35 -14.63
CA LEU A 36 0.82 2.33 -15.83
C LEU A 36 1.89 3.44 -15.82
N GLY A 37 3.03 3.16 -16.44
CA GLY A 37 4.13 4.12 -16.59
C GLY A 37 5.40 3.71 -15.87
N THR A 38 6.26 4.68 -15.58
CA THR A 38 7.60 4.47 -15.01
C THR A 38 7.59 4.66 -13.50
N TRP A 39 8.04 3.65 -12.78
CA TRP A 39 8.18 3.61 -11.33
C TRP A 39 9.65 3.59 -10.92
N VAL A 40 9.98 4.30 -9.83
CA VAL A 40 11.32 4.37 -9.26
C VAL A 40 11.25 3.88 -7.82
N PHE A 41 11.82 2.71 -7.58
CA PHE A 41 11.89 2.08 -6.26
C PHE A 41 13.20 2.46 -5.57
N GLN A 42 13.10 3.02 -4.38
CA GLN A 42 14.22 3.24 -3.48
C GLN A 42 14.29 2.08 -2.50
N VAL A 43 15.20 1.15 -2.73
CA VAL A 43 15.32 -0.10 -1.99
C VAL A 43 16.37 0.03 -0.88
N GLY A 44 16.00 -0.37 0.33
CA GLY A 44 16.90 -0.46 1.47
C GLY A 44 17.93 -1.59 1.35
N PRO A 45 18.77 -1.76 2.38
CA PRO A 45 19.81 -2.79 2.36
C PRO A 45 19.17 -4.18 2.39
N ARG A 46 19.51 -4.99 1.37
CA ARG A 46 19.03 -6.36 1.22
C ARG A 46 19.40 -7.19 2.44
N ARG A 47 18.40 -7.64 3.20
CA ARG A 47 18.61 -8.59 4.30
C ARG A 47 17.91 -9.92 3.98
N PRO A 48 18.55 -11.07 4.28
CA PRO A 48 18.08 -12.39 3.85
C PRO A 48 16.92 -12.98 4.69
N ARG A 49 16.23 -12.20 5.52
CA ARG A 49 15.21 -12.75 6.44
C ARG A 49 13.83 -12.12 6.23
N SER A 50 12.80 -12.94 6.43
CA SER A 50 11.38 -12.57 6.40
C SER A 50 10.91 -11.82 7.66
N ASP A 51 11.79 -11.57 8.63
CA ASP A 51 11.53 -10.84 9.88
C ASP A 51 11.75 -9.31 9.74
N LEU A 52 11.84 -8.81 8.50
CA LEU A 52 12.03 -7.40 8.21
C LEU A 52 10.78 -6.60 8.56
N ASN A 53 10.94 -5.66 9.49
CA ASN A 53 9.91 -4.66 9.79
C ASN A 53 10.03 -3.48 8.82
N CYS A 54 9.14 -3.43 7.83
CA CYS A 54 9.05 -2.35 6.85
C CYS A 54 8.26 -1.13 7.36
N SER A 55 7.68 -1.19 8.56
CA SER A 55 6.91 -0.08 9.16
C SER A 55 7.79 1.05 9.69
N VAL A 56 9.05 0.76 10.03
CA VAL A 56 10.03 1.76 10.48
C VAL A 56 10.99 2.03 9.33
N LEU A 57 10.80 3.18 8.67
CA LEU A 57 11.74 3.63 7.66
C LEU A 57 12.99 4.18 8.36
N GLU A 58 13.98 3.31 8.55
CA GLU A 58 15.29 3.78 9.02
C GLU A 58 15.89 4.73 7.97
N PRO A 59 16.48 5.87 8.39
CA PRO A 59 17.18 6.78 7.51
C PRO A 59 18.52 6.15 7.09
N THR A 60 18.47 5.09 6.27
CA THR A 60 19.65 4.47 5.70
C THR A 60 20.15 5.35 4.55
N LYS A 61 21.46 5.65 4.57
CA LYS A 61 22.16 6.45 3.56
C LYS A 61 22.37 5.71 2.23
N GLU A 62 22.38 4.37 2.29
CA GLU A 62 22.49 3.49 1.12
C GLU A 62 21.10 3.01 0.70
N LYS A 63 20.57 3.65 -0.34
CA LYS A 63 19.34 3.21 -1.01
C LYS A 63 19.69 2.85 -2.45
N ALA A 64 19.47 1.61 -2.84
CA ALA A 64 19.52 1.24 -4.24
C ALA A 64 18.32 1.85 -4.97
N VAL A 65 18.51 2.29 -6.21
CA VAL A 65 17.42 2.82 -7.03
C VAL A 65 17.15 1.83 -8.16
N VAL A 66 15.91 1.38 -8.28
CA VAL A 66 15.47 0.45 -9.33
C VAL A 66 14.35 1.11 -10.11
N THR A 67 14.54 1.25 -11.42
CA THR A 67 13.52 1.80 -12.32
C THR A 67 12.78 0.65 -13.02
N VAL A 68 11.46 0.67 -12.98
CA VAL A 68 10.60 -0.34 -13.61
C VAL A 68 9.53 0.35 -14.45
N HIS A 69 9.28 -0.16 -15.64
CA HIS A 69 8.26 0.34 -16.56
C HIS A 69 7.12 -0.67 -16.67
N LEU A 70 5.89 -0.19 -16.46
CA LEU A 70 4.67 -0.99 -16.51
C LEU A 70 3.86 -0.60 -17.75
N LYS A 71 3.71 -1.57 -18.66
CA LYS A 71 3.02 -1.39 -19.94
C LYS A 71 1.81 -2.31 -20.01
N LYS A 72 0.70 -1.77 -20.52
CA LYS A 72 -0.50 -2.55 -20.82
C LYS A 72 -0.17 -3.78 -21.69
N LEU A 73 -0.71 -4.97 -21.42
CA LEU A 73 -1.73 -5.35 -20.42
C LEU A 73 -1.18 -5.74 -19.04
N ASP A 74 0.01 -6.32 -18.99
CA ASP A 74 0.59 -6.85 -17.75
C ASP A 74 2.12 -6.92 -17.85
N THR A 75 2.74 -6.24 -18.83
CA THR A 75 4.18 -6.35 -19.07
C THR A 75 4.97 -5.38 -18.18
N ALA A 76 5.92 -5.91 -17.42
CA ALA A 76 6.92 -5.14 -16.69
C ALA A 76 8.30 -5.30 -17.31
N TYR A 77 9.09 -4.23 -17.38
CA TYR A 77 10.48 -4.30 -17.83
C TYR A 77 11.37 -3.28 -17.11
N ASP A 78 12.67 -3.55 -17.04
CA ASP A 78 13.67 -2.66 -16.44
C ASP A 78 14.63 -2.05 -17.49
N GLU A 79 15.56 -1.22 -17.05
CA GLU A 79 16.59 -0.60 -17.89
C GLU A 79 17.66 -1.59 -18.38
N PHE A 80 17.71 -2.80 -17.84
CA PHE A 80 18.66 -3.85 -18.21
C PHE A 80 18.11 -4.80 -19.28
N GLY A 81 16.87 -4.59 -19.72
CA GLY A 81 16.21 -5.42 -20.73
C GLY A 81 15.55 -6.68 -20.19
N ASN A 82 15.44 -6.83 -18.86
CA ASN A 82 14.66 -7.90 -18.29
C ASN A 82 13.17 -7.63 -18.49
N SER A 83 12.39 -8.68 -18.63
CA SER A 83 10.93 -8.60 -18.75
C SER A 83 10.24 -9.55 -17.78
N GLY A 84 9.02 -9.20 -17.40
CA GLY A 84 8.22 -9.92 -16.46
C GLY A 84 6.77 -9.44 -16.49
N HIS A 85 6.04 -9.70 -15.41
CA HIS A 85 4.61 -9.44 -15.33
C HIS A 85 4.24 -8.58 -14.13
N PHE A 86 3.15 -7.82 -14.24
CA PHE A 86 2.56 -7.12 -13.11
C PHE A 86 1.04 -7.31 -13.06
N THR A 87 0.48 -7.14 -11.87
CA THR A 87 -0.96 -7.17 -11.66
C THR A 87 -1.37 -6.09 -10.66
N LEU A 88 -2.55 -5.49 -10.91
CA LEU A 88 -3.22 -4.61 -9.98
C LEU A 88 -3.97 -5.46 -8.96
N ILE A 89 -3.80 -5.15 -7.68
CA ILE A 89 -4.54 -5.78 -6.59
C ILE A 89 -5.74 -4.89 -6.26
N TYR A 90 -6.85 -5.20 -6.92
CA TYR A 90 -8.11 -4.46 -6.86
C TYR A 90 -7.92 -2.95 -7.08
N ASN A 91 -7.92 -2.15 -6.03
CA ASN A 91 -7.64 -0.71 -6.05
C ASN A 91 -6.62 -0.29 -4.97
N GLN A 92 -6.02 -1.27 -4.29
CA GLN A 92 -5.25 -1.07 -3.05
C GLN A 92 -3.75 -1.02 -3.30
N GLY A 93 -3.27 -1.77 -4.28
CA GLY A 93 -1.84 -1.93 -4.52
C GLY A 93 -1.57 -2.74 -5.78
N PHE A 94 -0.35 -3.23 -5.89
CA PHE A 94 0.08 -4.01 -7.05
C PHE A 94 1.16 -5.01 -6.68
N GLU A 95 1.32 -6.02 -7.53
CA GLU A 95 2.43 -6.97 -7.51
C GLU A 95 3.17 -6.93 -8.85
N ILE A 96 4.51 -6.93 -8.83
CA ILE A 96 5.36 -7.04 -10.03
C ILE A 96 6.32 -8.20 -9.83
N VAL A 97 6.42 -9.09 -10.81
CA VAL A 97 7.40 -10.17 -10.87
C VAL A 97 8.37 -9.86 -12.00
N LEU A 98 9.62 -9.56 -11.66
CA LEU A 98 10.64 -9.14 -12.62
C LEU A 98 12.04 -9.53 -12.14
N ASN A 99 12.86 -10.11 -13.04
CA ASN A 99 14.25 -10.50 -12.77
C ASN A 99 14.43 -11.36 -11.51
N ASP A 100 13.55 -12.37 -11.34
CA ASP A 100 13.48 -13.24 -10.15
C ASP A 100 13.16 -12.55 -8.81
N TYR A 101 12.72 -11.29 -8.83
CA TYR A 101 12.18 -10.57 -7.67
C TYR A 101 10.68 -10.40 -7.76
N LYS A 102 10.04 -10.36 -6.59
CA LYS A 102 8.64 -9.96 -6.42
C LYS A 102 8.58 -8.64 -5.67
N TRP A 103 7.93 -7.66 -6.26
CA TRP A 103 7.69 -6.34 -5.68
C TRP A 103 6.20 -6.25 -5.31
N PHE A 104 5.92 -5.85 -4.08
CA PHE A 104 4.56 -5.65 -3.61
C PHE A 104 4.50 -4.37 -2.80
N ALA A 105 3.50 -3.54 -3.07
CA ALA A 105 3.21 -2.34 -2.29
C ALA A 105 1.74 -1.96 -2.39
N PHE A 106 1.21 -1.41 -1.30
CA PHE A 106 -0.03 -0.64 -1.35
C PHE A 106 0.24 0.75 -1.93
N PHE A 107 -0.74 1.30 -2.63
CA PHE A 107 -0.68 2.70 -3.03
C PHE A 107 -0.65 3.59 -1.79
N LYS A 108 0.14 4.66 -1.87
CA LYS A 108 0.19 5.64 -0.79
C LYS A 108 -1.14 6.35 -0.71
N ASP A 109 -1.82 6.17 0.41
CA ASP A 109 -2.98 6.99 0.75
C ASP A 109 -2.53 8.28 1.44
N VAL A 110 -3.21 9.37 1.15
CA VAL A 110 -2.97 10.66 1.79
C VAL A 110 -3.89 10.75 3.00
N THR A 111 -3.63 9.95 4.04
CA THR A 111 -4.34 10.04 5.32
C THR A 111 -3.80 11.16 6.21
N ASP A 112 -3.36 12.28 5.66
CA ASP A 112 -3.36 13.52 6.44
C ASP A 112 -4.81 14.01 6.47
N PHE A 113 -5.34 14.30 7.66
CA PHE A 113 -6.73 14.77 7.88
C PHE A 113 -7.15 15.88 6.91
N ILE A 114 -6.20 16.72 6.51
CA ILE A 114 -6.34 17.79 5.53
C ILE A 114 -6.66 17.27 4.12
N SER A 115 -6.07 16.15 3.70
CA SER A 115 -6.28 15.57 2.37
C SER A 115 -7.60 14.81 2.26
N GLN A 116 -8.10 14.20 3.35
CA GLN A 116 -9.48 13.68 3.39
C GLN A 116 -10.52 14.81 3.25
N LEU A 117 -10.28 15.94 3.92
CA LEU A 117 -11.11 17.13 3.80
C LEU A 117 -11.10 17.70 2.37
N PHE A 118 -9.93 17.76 1.72
CA PHE A 118 -9.82 18.23 0.33
C PHE A 118 -10.40 17.26 -0.70
N MET A 119 -10.33 15.94 -0.46
CA MET A 119 -11.02 14.94 -1.29
C MET A 119 -12.54 15.03 -1.15
N GLN A 120 -13.08 15.30 0.05
CA GLN A 120 -14.52 15.55 0.26
C GLN A 120 -14.99 16.89 -0.31
N LEU A 121 -14.12 17.91 -0.33
CA LEU A 121 -14.41 19.23 -0.89
C LEU A 121 -14.11 19.33 -2.41
N GLY A 122 -13.55 18.28 -3.03
CA GLY A 122 -13.23 18.24 -4.46
C GLY A 122 -12.11 19.20 -4.90
N THR A 123 -11.27 19.66 -3.98
CA THR A 123 -10.32 20.77 -4.21
C THR A 123 -8.90 20.31 -4.57
N VAL A 124 -8.52 19.09 -4.19
CA VAL A 124 -7.26 18.46 -4.61
C VAL A 124 -7.57 17.00 -4.90
N GLY A 125 -7.45 16.60 -6.17
CA GLY A 125 -7.58 15.19 -6.53
C GLY A 125 -6.24 14.46 -6.37
N ILE A 126 -6.30 13.15 -6.15
CA ILE A 126 -5.14 12.24 -6.19
C ILE A 126 -4.29 12.42 -7.47
N TYR A 127 -4.86 12.97 -8.55
CA TYR A 127 -4.20 13.34 -9.82
C TYR A 127 -3.20 14.51 -9.74
N ASP A 128 -3.27 15.34 -8.70
CA ASP A 128 -2.37 16.50 -8.55
C ASP A 128 -0.99 16.14 -7.94
N LEU A 129 -0.80 14.87 -7.52
CA LEU A 129 0.41 14.37 -6.85
C LEU A 129 1.21 13.37 -7.69
N THR A 130 1.10 13.42 -9.02
CA THR A 130 1.76 12.48 -9.97
C THR A 130 3.26 12.32 -9.73
N HIS A 131 3.97 13.39 -9.33
CA HIS A 131 5.41 13.33 -9.03
C HIS A 131 5.77 12.54 -7.75
N LEU A 132 4.82 12.34 -6.83
CA LEU A 132 5.01 11.57 -5.60
C LEU A 132 4.46 10.14 -5.70
N ARG A 133 3.62 9.84 -6.71
CA ARG A 133 3.01 8.52 -6.89
C ARG A 133 4.04 7.44 -7.19
N ASN A 134 4.95 7.72 -8.12
CA ASN A 134 5.78 6.68 -8.73
C ASN A 134 7.09 6.42 -7.98
N LYS A 135 7.24 6.97 -6.77
CA LYS A 135 8.43 6.83 -5.94
C LYS A 135 8.09 6.04 -4.69
N LEU A 136 8.38 4.75 -4.70
CA LEU A 136 8.18 3.89 -3.55
C LEU A 136 9.49 3.65 -2.83
N VAL A 137 9.43 3.63 -1.49
CA VAL A 137 10.56 3.25 -0.66
C VAL A 137 10.28 1.85 -0.12
N ILE A 138 11.11 0.88 -0.50
CA ILE A 138 10.99 -0.54 -0.17
C ILE A 138 12.24 -0.93 0.63
N LYS A 139 12.19 -1.86 1.60
CA LYS A 139 13.37 -2.32 2.35
C LYS A 139 13.78 -3.71 1.90
#